data_AF-B9JU94-F1
#
_entry.id   AF-B9JU94-F1
#
_cell.length_a   1.000
_cell.length_b   1.000
_cell.length_c   1.000
_cell.angle_alpha   90.00
_cell.angle_beta   90.00
_cell.angle_gamma   90.00
#
_symmetry.space_group_name_H-M   'P 1'
#
loop_
_entity.id
_entity.type
_entity.pdbx_description
1 polymer ?
#
loop_
_entity_poly.entity_id
_entity_poly.type
_entity_poly.pdbx_seq_one_letter_code
_entity_poly.pdbx_strand_id
1 'polypeptide(L)'
;MTIFYAWVNPAFFEGNPLDHTWVTTYDNRVTPYATIDAVTQAGQTYWYCWGDFHATGSTDDYPNGLLAQQDGNTAVASCLVEPNVEGSLSNSPPNGTILVYGVNGVCHQIANQVLYATKTATTAPLTVKGAAGYALSTFLYGTYGTRKAAWAKKIATCTAGETSGAIREEDAMSDLPDDFLDHARQTLGDQPEKLQKLLDLRDTVASYMAMDLPGTAAPSIELINARNQHMLDQAADLLGAVDFEKVFGIHPEKRVKLVHPSQLEPTREQK
;
A
#
# COMPACT_ATOMS: atom_id res chain seq x y z
N MET A 1 23.86 -2.25 4.49
CA MET A 1 22.61 -1.93 3.78
C MET A 1 22.12 -3.22 3.14
N THR A 2 20.81 -3.42 3.12
CA THR A 2 20.17 -4.64 2.62
C THR A 2 19.32 -4.26 1.42
N ILE A 3 19.32 -5.06 0.36
CA ILE A 3 18.43 -4.83 -0.79
C ILE A 3 17.02 -5.28 -0.39
N PHE A 4 16.06 -4.38 -0.57
CA PHE A 4 14.64 -4.67 -0.46
C PHE A 4 14.08 -4.98 -1.84
N TYR A 5 13.23 -5.99 -1.93
CA TYR A 5 12.52 -6.37 -3.15
C TYR A 5 11.03 -6.22 -2.90
N ALA A 6 10.36 -5.49 -3.79
CA ALA A 6 8.92 -5.33 -3.82
C ALA A 6 8.31 -6.28 -4.84
N TRP A 7 7.29 -7.02 -4.44
CA TRP A 7 6.70 -8.08 -5.25
C TRP A 7 5.22 -7.85 -5.51
N VAL A 8 4.70 -8.50 -6.54
CA VAL A 8 3.29 -8.52 -6.91
C VAL A 8 2.77 -9.92 -7.24
N ASN A 9 1.49 -10.12 -6.99
CA ASN A 9 0.68 -11.26 -7.43
C ASN A 9 -0.78 -10.79 -7.56
N PRO A 10 -1.64 -11.37 -8.41
CA PRO A 10 -3.05 -10.98 -8.47
C PRO A 10 -3.69 -11.11 -7.08
N ALA A 11 -4.48 -10.13 -6.70
CA ALA A 11 -5.16 -10.13 -5.42
C ALA A 11 -6.17 -11.30 -5.32
N PHE A 12 -6.41 -11.73 -4.07
CA PHE A 12 -6.90 -13.02 -3.57
C PHE A 12 -8.19 -13.65 -4.14
N PHE A 13 -8.77 -13.17 -5.24
CA PHE A 13 -9.93 -13.80 -5.87
C PHE A 13 -9.92 -13.64 -7.40
N GLU A 14 -10.43 -14.67 -8.07
CA GLU A 14 -10.46 -14.78 -9.52
C GLU A 14 -11.12 -13.55 -10.17
N GLY A 15 -10.43 -12.97 -11.16
CA GLY A 15 -10.93 -11.82 -11.92
C GLY A 15 -10.78 -10.45 -11.24
N ASN A 16 -10.13 -10.34 -10.07
CA ASN A 16 -9.81 -9.04 -9.48
C ASN A 16 -8.72 -8.32 -10.30
N PRO A 17 -8.93 -7.09 -10.79
CA PRO A 17 -7.92 -6.36 -11.56
C PRO A 17 -6.83 -5.72 -10.69
N LEU A 18 -6.73 -6.08 -9.41
CA LEU A 18 -5.79 -5.49 -8.46
C LEU A 18 -4.69 -6.49 -8.14
N ASP A 19 -3.50 -5.97 -7.88
CA ASP A 19 -2.41 -6.77 -7.33
C ASP A 19 -2.43 -6.74 -5.79
N HIS A 20 -1.90 -7.80 -5.21
CA HIS A 20 -1.41 -7.84 -3.85
C HIS A 20 0.11 -7.66 -3.87
N THR A 21 0.64 -6.92 -2.88
CA THR A 21 2.08 -6.63 -2.77
C THR A 21 2.64 -7.09 -1.44
N TRP A 22 3.87 -7.59 -1.44
CA TRP A 22 4.67 -7.86 -0.24
C TRP A 22 6.13 -7.43 -0.47
N VAL A 23 6.93 -7.45 0.60
CA VAL A 23 8.34 -7.02 0.57
C VAL A 23 9.24 -8.07 1.20
N THR A 24 10.45 -8.24 0.66
CA THR A 24 11.46 -9.17 1.20
C THR A 24 12.86 -8.55 1.21
N THR A 25 13.77 -9.13 1.97
CA THR A 25 15.23 -8.85 1.89
C THR A 25 15.99 -9.81 0.97
N TYR A 26 15.28 -10.68 0.26
CA TYR A 26 15.84 -11.71 -0.60
C TYR A 26 15.10 -11.77 -1.94
N ASP A 27 15.80 -12.20 -2.99
CA ASP A 27 15.22 -12.33 -4.32
C ASP A 27 14.46 -13.66 -4.44
N ASN A 28 13.11 -13.62 -4.46
CA ASN A 28 12.25 -14.80 -4.62
C ASN A 28 12.54 -15.58 -5.91
N ARG A 29 13.13 -14.94 -6.93
CA ARG A 29 13.47 -15.59 -8.21
C ARG A 29 14.74 -16.43 -8.11
N VAL A 30 15.60 -16.10 -7.15
CA VAL A 30 16.89 -16.80 -6.92
C VAL A 30 16.74 -17.82 -5.80
N THR A 31 16.04 -17.48 -4.71
CA THR A 31 15.84 -18.36 -3.56
C THR A 31 14.37 -18.29 -3.10
N PRO A 32 13.47 -19.07 -3.73
CA PRO A 32 12.07 -19.14 -3.30
C PRO A 32 11.96 -20.01 -2.04
N TYR A 33 11.91 -19.38 -0.86
CA TYR A 33 11.63 -20.11 0.37
C TYR A 33 10.17 -20.60 0.35
N ALA A 34 9.97 -21.86 0.72
CA ALA A 34 8.63 -22.47 0.71
C ALA A 34 7.74 -22.02 1.87
N THR A 35 8.32 -21.54 2.97
CA THR A 35 7.60 -21.16 4.20
C THR A 35 8.28 -19.99 4.91
N ILE A 36 7.52 -19.32 5.78
CA ILE A 36 8.04 -18.24 6.63
C ILE A 36 9.10 -18.73 7.63
N ASP A 37 8.99 -19.99 8.09
CA ASP A 37 9.99 -20.60 8.96
C ASP A 37 11.34 -20.73 8.25
N ALA A 38 11.33 -21.10 6.96
CA ALA A 38 12.55 -21.21 6.16
C ALA A 38 13.20 -19.83 5.94
N VAL A 39 12.39 -18.78 5.73
CA VAL A 39 12.87 -17.38 5.67
C VAL A 39 13.56 -17.00 6.98
N THR A 40 12.90 -17.27 8.11
CA THR A 40 13.40 -16.92 9.45
C THR A 40 14.69 -17.68 9.79
N GLN A 41 14.74 -18.98 9.50
CA GLN A 41 15.94 -19.82 9.68
C GLN A 41 17.12 -19.34 8.82
N ALA A 42 16.85 -18.80 7.63
CA ALA A 42 17.87 -18.21 6.76
C ALA A 42 18.33 -16.80 7.20
N GLY A 43 17.80 -16.27 8.30
CA GLY A 43 18.09 -14.90 8.75
C GLY A 43 17.55 -13.83 7.79
N GLN A 44 16.57 -14.18 6.97
CA GLN A 44 15.93 -13.29 6.00
C GLN A 44 14.64 -12.68 6.58
N THR A 45 14.11 -11.71 5.86
CA THR A 45 12.96 -10.93 6.29
C THR A 45 11.90 -10.89 5.19
N TYR A 46 10.65 -11.14 5.58
CA TYR A 46 9.45 -11.12 4.75
C TYR A 46 8.37 -10.30 5.44
N TRP A 47 7.85 -9.28 4.76
CA TRP A 47 6.72 -8.49 5.25
C TRP A 47 5.49 -8.87 4.45
N TYR A 48 4.53 -9.52 5.10
CA TYR A 48 3.27 -9.96 4.51
C TYR A 48 2.48 -8.83 3.86
N CYS A 49 2.59 -7.61 4.39
CA CYS A 49 1.79 -6.46 3.93
C CYS A 49 0.29 -6.79 3.88
N TRP A 50 -0.18 -7.60 4.82
CA TRP A 50 -1.51 -8.22 4.93
C TRP A 50 -1.78 -9.38 3.97
N GLY A 51 -2.24 -10.52 4.51
CA GLY A 51 -2.56 -11.71 3.72
C GLY A 51 -1.56 -12.83 3.96
N ASP A 52 -1.44 -13.72 2.97
CA ASP A 52 -0.71 -14.98 3.09
C ASP A 52 0.78 -14.86 2.69
N PHE A 53 1.53 -15.92 2.98
CA PHE A 53 2.91 -16.03 2.53
C PHE A 53 2.98 -16.40 1.03
N HIS A 54 3.79 -15.67 0.27
CA HIS A 54 4.03 -15.90 -1.15
C HIS A 54 5.49 -16.28 -1.40
N ALA A 55 5.73 -17.55 -1.75
CA ALA A 55 7.06 -18.04 -2.13
C ALA A 55 7.55 -17.44 -3.46
N THR A 56 6.62 -17.08 -4.35
CA THR A 56 6.85 -16.51 -5.68
C THR A 56 5.78 -15.49 -6.02
N GLY A 57 6.06 -14.56 -6.93
CA GLY A 57 5.06 -13.68 -7.53
C GLY A 57 4.99 -13.87 -9.04
N SER A 58 3.84 -13.52 -9.62
CA SER A 58 3.62 -13.53 -11.06
C SER A 58 2.34 -12.78 -11.41
N THR A 59 2.42 -11.78 -12.28
CA THR A 59 1.26 -11.16 -12.94
C THR A 59 1.51 -11.13 -14.44
N ASP A 60 0.51 -10.71 -15.24
CA ASP A 60 0.67 -10.58 -16.69
C ASP A 60 1.76 -9.53 -17.04
N ASP A 61 1.82 -8.43 -16.30
CA ASP A 61 2.81 -7.36 -16.49
C ASP A 61 4.18 -7.68 -15.85
N TYR A 62 4.19 -8.51 -14.81
CA TYR A 62 5.40 -8.93 -14.09
C TYR A 62 5.46 -10.46 -13.96
N PRO A 63 5.90 -11.19 -15.01
CA PRO A 63 5.86 -12.67 -15.03
C PRO A 63 6.71 -13.37 -13.96
N ASN A 64 7.63 -12.65 -13.33
CA ASN A 64 8.44 -13.14 -12.20
C ASN A 64 8.09 -12.45 -10.87
N GLY A 65 7.03 -11.64 -10.88
CA GLY A 65 6.49 -10.90 -9.75
C GLY A 65 7.37 -9.77 -9.22
N LEU A 66 8.59 -9.55 -9.71
CA LEU A 66 9.43 -8.47 -9.21
C LEU A 66 8.92 -7.14 -9.74
N LEU A 67 8.48 -6.28 -8.84
CA LEU A 67 8.09 -4.91 -9.18
C LEU A 67 9.31 -3.99 -9.22
N ALA A 68 10.09 -3.98 -8.15
CA ALA A 68 11.25 -3.10 -8.00
C ALA A 68 12.16 -3.55 -6.85
N GLN A 69 13.36 -2.97 -6.79
CA GLN A 69 14.32 -3.20 -5.70
C GLN A 69 15.13 -1.94 -5.38
N GLN A 70 15.51 -1.76 -4.12
CA GLN A 70 16.35 -0.64 -3.67
C GLN A 70 17.08 -1.00 -2.37
N ASP A 71 18.29 -0.46 -2.17
CA ASP A 71 19.00 -0.57 -0.89
C ASP A 71 18.22 0.15 0.22
N GLY A 72 18.22 -0.42 1.43
CA GLY A 72 17.59 0.18 2.60
C GLY A 72 18.15 -0.29 3.93
N ASN A 73 17.55 0.23 5.00
CA ASN A 73 17.88 -0.12 6.37
C ASN A 73 16.85 -1.09 6.99
N THR A 74 17.25 -2.35 7.17
CA THR A 74 16.41 -3.38 7.79
C THR A 74 15.97 -3.03 9.21
N ALA A 75 16.80 -2.35 10.00
CA ALA A 75 16.41 -1.97 11.37
C ALA A 75 15.27 -0.92 11.36
N VAL A 76 15.33 0.04 10.44
CA VAL A 76 14.25 1.02 10.24
C VAL A 76 12.99 0.31 9.73
N ALA A 77 13.11 -0.53 8.70
CA ALA A 77 11.97 -1.27 8.16
C ALA A 77 11.25 -2.11 9.23
N SER A 78 12.01 -2.88 10.02
CA SER A 78 11.45 -3.73 11.09
C SER A 78 10.83 -2.93 12.23
N CYS A 79 11.28 -1.70 12.47
CA CYS A 79 10.62 -0.79 13.43
C CYS A 79 9.30 -0.23 12.87
N LEU A 80 9.27 0.09 11.58
CA LEU A 80 8.08 0.64 10.92
C LEU A 80 6.98 -0.42 10.78
N VAL A 81 7.35 -1.64 10.39
CA VAL A 81 6.43 -2.76 10.19
C VAL A 81 7.15 -4.03 10.63
N GLU A 82 6.56 -4.80 11.54
CA GLU A 82 7.21 -6.03 12.01
C GLU A 82 7.21 -7.10 10.91
N PRO A 83 8.37 -7.70 10.60
CA PRO A 83 8.46 -8.75 9.61
C PRO A 83 8.23 -10.14 10.20
N ASN A 84 8.09 -11.12 9.30
CA ASN A 84 8.01 -12.55 9.60
C ASN A 84 6.83 -12.94 10.51
N VAL A 85 5.86 -12.04 10.68
CA VAL A 85 4.64 -12.24 11.45
C VAL A 85 3.45 -11.95 10.55
N GLU A 86 2.52 -12.90 10.49
CA GLU A 86 1.28 -12.73 9.74
C GLU A 86 0.39 -11.67 10.42
N GLY A 87 -0.03 -10.67 9.65
CA GLY A 87 -0.73 -9.50 10.17
C GLY A 87 -2.25 -9.57 10.15
N SER A 88 -2.85 -10.63 9.61
CA SER A 88 -4.30 -10.70 9.35
C SER A 88 -5.18 -10.58 10.59
N LEU A 89 -4.66 -10.83 11.80
CA LEU A 89 -5.47 -10.95 13.04
C LEU A 89 -4.91 -10.23 14.29
N SER A 90 -3.83 -9.46 14.21
CA SER A 90 -3.24 -8.80 15.40
C SER A 90 -3.36 -7.28 15.41
N ASN A 91 -3.72 -6.72 16.56
CA ASN A 91 -3.83 -5.28 16.81
C ASN A 91 -2.43 -4.61 16.98
N SER A 92 -1.50 -4.78 16.03
CA SER A 92 -0.08 -4.29 16.01
C SER A 92 0.91 -5.31 16.63
N PRO A 93 2.17 -5.47 16.14
CA PRO A 93 2.99 -4.63 15.20
C PRO A 93 3.11 -4.94 13.67
N PRO A 94 2.56 -6.01 13.06
CA PRO A 94 2.90 -6.40 11.69
C PRO A 94 2.27 -5.55 10.55
N ASN A 95 1.36 -4.62 10.88
CA ASN A 95 0.60 -3.84 9.88
C ASN A 95 0.96 -2.34 9.84
N GLY A 96 2.06 -1.94 10.48
CA GLY A 96 2.47 -0.54 10.44
C GLY A 96 1.49 0.40 11.14
N THR A 97 0.90 1.34 10.41
CA THR A 97 -0.22 2.19 10.86
C THR A 97 -1.55 1.86 10.21
N ILE A 98 -1.60 0.81 9.39
CA ILE A 98 -2.82 0.32 8.73
C ILE A 98 -3.50 -0.67 9.68
N LEU A 99 -4.29 -0.15 10.62
CA LEU A 99 -4.89 -1.00 11.66
C LEU A 99 -6.15 -1.73 11.20
N VAL A 100 -6.88 -1.13 10.24
CA VAL A 100 -8.08 -1.72 9.65
C VAL A 100 -7.93 -1.69 8.13
N TYR A 101 -7.81 -2.88 7.53
CA TYR A 101 -7.64 -3.04 6.08
C TYR A 101 -8.85 -2.52 5.30
N GLY A 102 -8.59 -1.78 4.23
CA GLY A 102 -9.60 -1.08 3.45
C GLY A 102 -10.19 0.17 4.12
N VAL A 103 -9.84 0.45 5.38
CA VAL A 103 -10.21 1.71 6.05
C VAL A 103 -9.00 2.64 6.13
N ASN A 104 -7.88 2.16 6.68
CA ASN A 104 -6.67 2.96 6.81
C ASN A 104 -5.75 2.88 5.60
N GLY A 105 -5.90 1.83 4.80
CA GLY A 105 -5.07 1.50 3.65
C GLY A 105 -5.23 0.03 3.30
N VAL A 106 -4.51 -0.40 2.28
CA VAL A 106 -4.44 -1.79 1.83
C VAL A 106 -2.98 -2.24 1.77
N CYS A 107 -2.71 -3.42 1.20
CA CYS A 107 -1.37 -4.00 1.13
C CYS A 107 -0.33 -3.06 0.51
N HIS A 108 -0.73 -2.26 -0.48
CA HIS A 108 0.15 -1.26 -1.09
C HIS A 108 0.70 -0.24 -0.09
N GLN A 109 -0.15 0.27 0.81
CA GLN A 109 0.27 1.24 1.82
C GLN A 109 1.20 0.60 2.86
N ILE A 110 0.96 -0.66 3.23
CA ILE A 110 1.83 -1.37 4.18
C ILE A 110 3.21 -1.63 3.52
N ALA A 111 3.22 -2.10 2.28
CA ALA A 111 4.47 -2.29 1.52
C ALA A 111 5.25 -0.97 1.39
N ASN A 112 4.57 0.13 1.06
CA ASN A 112 5.19 1.45 1.03
C ASN A 112 5.76 1.86 2.41
N GLN A 113 5.07 1.57 3.52
CA GLN A 113 5.60 1.84 4.87
C GLN A 113 6.89 1.03 5.17
N VAL A 114 6.99 -0.22 4.69
CA VAL A 114 8.25 -0.99 4.77
C VAL A 114 9.33 -0.32 3.92
N LEU A 115 8.99 0.00 2.67
CA LEU A 115 9.92 0.54 1.68
C LEU A 115 10.35 1.99 1.97
N TYR A 116 9.70 2.69 2.90
CA TYR A 116 10.20 3.96 3.43
C TYR A 116 11.66 3.85 3.90
N ALA A 117 12.05 2.69 4.43
CA ALA A 117 13.41 2.40 4.88
C ALA A 117 14.49 2.41 3.78
N THR A 118 14.08 2.55 2.51
CA THR A 118 14.99 2.74 1.36
C THR A 118 15.27 4.22 1.06
N LYS A 119 14.59 5.15 1.74
CA LYS A 119 14.84 6.60 1.62
C LYS A 119 16.27 6.92 2.06
N THR A 120 16.93 7.79 1.29
CA THR A 120 18.20 8.41 1.69
C THR A 120 18.07 9.93 1.64
N ALA A 121 19.14 10.65 1.94
CA ALA A 121 19.16 12.11 1.83
C ALA A 121 18.96 12.62 0.39
N THR A 122 19.28 11.80 -0.62
CA THR A 122 19.24 12.19 -2.05
C THR A 122 18.33 11.32 -2.89
N THR A 123 17.76 10.25 -2.33
CA THR A 123 16.92 9.29 -3.05
C THR A 123 15.59 9.15 -2.34
N ALA A 124 14.50 9.34 -3.08
CA ALA A 124 13.16 9.08 -2.59
C ALA A 124 13.00 7.60 -2.18
N PRO A 125 12.13 7.29 -1.22
CA PRO A 125 11.82 5.90 -0.91
C PRO A 125 11.22 5.19 -2.12
N LEU A 126 11.57 3.91 -2.28
CA LEU A 126 10.89 3.01 -3.20
C LEU A 126 9.40 2.89 -2.82
N THR A 127 8.54 2.76 -3.83
CA THR A 127 7.11 2.48 -3.64
C THR A 127 6.65 1.38 -4.58
N VAL A 128 5.47 0.83 -4.33
CA VAL A 128 4.85 -0.21 -5.18
C VAL A 128 4.07 0.35 -6.37
N LYS A 129 4.50 1.50 -6.90
CA LYS A 129 3.72 2.28 -7.88
C LYS A 129 3.42 1.61 -9.22
N GLY A 130 4.14 0.54 -9.55
CA GLY A 130 3.90 -0.26 -10.75
C GLY A 130 2.82 -1.33 -10.59
N ALA A 131 2.29 -1.56 -9.39
CA ALA A 131 1.29 -2.60 -9.12
C ALA A 131 -0.10 -2.22 -9.68
N ALA A 132 -0.84 -3.21 -10.19
CA ALA A 132 -2.20 -2.99 -10.66
C ALA A 132 -3.11 -2.50 -9.51
N GLY A 133 -3.88 -1.45 -9.77
CA GLY A 133 -4.72 -0.82 -8.73
C GLY A 133 -3.98 0.12 -7.78
N TYR A 134 -2.68 0.37 -7.97
CA TYR A 134 -1.92 1.29 -7.13
C TYR A 134 -2.52 2.70 -7.14
N ALA A 135 -2.71 3.30 -8.32
CA ALA A 135 -3.27 4.64 -8.47
C ALA A 135 -4.61 4.78 -7.75
N LEU A 136 -5.49 3.77 -7.88
CA LEU A 136 -6.76 3.67 -7.18
C LEU A 136 -6.58 3.70 -5.66
N SER A 137 -5.71 2.83 -5.13
CA SER A 137 -5.46 2.78 -3.69
C SER A 137 -4.86 4.09 -3.15
N THR A 138 -3.97 4.73 -3.89
CA THR A 138 -3.34 6.00 -3.47
C THR A 138 -4.24 7.22 -3.62
N PHE A 139 -5.23 7.15 -4.50
CA PHE A 139 -6.31 8.13 -4.57
C PHE A 139 -7.17 8.08 -3.29
N LEU A 140 -7.54 6.87 -2.85
CA LEU A 140 -8.39 6.67 -1.67
C LEU A 140 -7.64 6.87 -0.34
N TYR A 141 -6.42 6.35 -0.24
CA TYR A 141 -5.70 6.22 1.04
C TYR A 141 -4.40 7.03 1.10
N GLY A 142 -3.95 7.62 0.00
CA GLY A 142 -2.60 8.16 -0.11
C GLY A 142 -1.51 7.09 -0.20
N THR A 143 -0.26 7.51 -0.37
CA THR A 143 0.90 6.62 -0.54
C THR A 143 1.14 5.72 0.69
N TYR A 144 0.92 6.24 1.90
CA TYR A 144 1.25 5.55 3.16
C TYR A 144 0.03 5.31 4.07
N GLY A 145 -1.19 5.54 3.57
CA GLY A 145 -2.43 5.34 4.34
C GLY A 145 -3.00 6.63 4.93
N THR A 146 -4.22 6.53 5.47
CA THR A 146 -5.02 7.70 5.89
C THR A 146 -4.58 8.28 7.24
N ARG A 147 -3.87 7.50 8.06
CA ARG A 147 -3.43 7.92 9.42
C ARG A 147 -2.12 8.72 9.38
N LYS A 148 -2.11 9.85 8.66
CA LYS A 148 -0.92 10.67 8.40
C LYS A 148 -0.13 11.05 9.66
N ALA A 149 -0.80 11.53 10.70
CA ALA A 149 -0.15 11.91 11.96
C ALA A 149 0.50 10.71 12.69
N ALA A 150 -0.18 9.56 12.71
CA ALA A 150 0.38 8.35 13.30
C ALA A 150 1.60 7.84 12.50
N TRP A 151 1.55 7.97 11.18
CA TRP A 151 2.66 7.61 10.30
C TRP A 151 3.88 8.52 10.49
N ALA A 152 3.68 9.84 10.52
CA ALA A 152 4.74 10.81 10.80
C ALA A 152 5.44 10.53 12.14
N LYS A 153 4.66 10.27 13.20
CA LYS A 153 5.19 9.88 14.51
C LYS A 153 5.98 8.57 14.47
N LYS A 154 5.52 7.58 13.69
CA LYS A 154 6.21 6.29 13.54
C LYS A 154 7.55 6.44 12.82
N ILE A 155 7.60 7.23 11.74
CA ILE A 155 8.84 7.62 11.07
C ILE A 155 9.80 8.25 12.08
N ALA A 156 9.38 9.32 12.76
CA ALA A 156 10.23 10.03 13.71
C ALA A 156 10.78 9.11 14.80
N THR A 157 9.97 8.17 15.29
CA THR A 157 10.40 7.19 16.31
C THR A 157 11.44 6.22 15.76
N CYS A 158 11.24 5.71 14.54
CA CYS A 158 12.09 4.68 13.95
C CYS A 158 13.38 5.22 13.31
N THR A 159 13.43 6.52 12.98
CA THR A 159 14.60 7.16 12.34
C THR A 159 15.37 8.10 13.27
N ALA A 160 14.93 8.29 14.53
CA ALA A 160 15.57 9.21 15.49
C ALA A 160 17.07 8.96 15.73
N GLY A 161 17.55 7.73 15.49
CA GLY A 161 18.98 7.39 15.59
C GLY A 161 19.82 7.72 14.36
N GLU A 162 19.20 8.04 13.22
CA GLU A 162 19.90 8.27 11.94
C GLU A 162 20.15 9.76 11.64
N THR A 163 19.37 10.64 12.26
CA THR A 163 19.46 12.09 12.04
C THR A 163 19.76 12.81 13.33
N SER A 164 20.97 13.39 13.42
CA SER A 164 21.45 14.24 14.53
C SER A 164 20.67 15.58 14.69
N GLY A 165 19.55 15.74 14.00
CA GLY A 165 18.65 16.89 14.08
C GLY A 165 17.21 16.41 14.25
N ALA A 166 16.48 17.01 15.19
CA ALA A 166 15.08 16.69 15.43
C ALA A 166 14.24 17.05 14.19
N ILE A 167 13.82 16.05 13.41
CA ILE A 167 12.82 16.24 12.36
C ILE A 167 11.48 16.53 13.04
N ARG A 168 10.85 17.67 12.71
CA ARG A 168 9.49 17.97 13.19
C ARG A 168 8.50 17.07 12.45
N GLU A 169 7.41 16.66 13.11
CA GLU A 169 6.39 15.77 12.50
C GLU A 169 5.84 16.31 11.17
N GLU A 170 5.75 17.65 11.04
CA GLU A 170 5.31 18.35 9.83
C GLU A 170 6.28 18.15 8.64
N ASP A 171 7.59 18.11 8.90
CA ASP A 171 8.63 17.97 7.88
C ASP A 171 8.76 16.50 7.41
N ALA A 172 8.42 15.54 8.27
CA ALA A 172 8.52 14.11 7.94
C ALA A 172 7.60 13.69 6.79
N MET A 173 6.50 14.42 6.58
CA MET A 173 5.49 14.13 5.57
C MET A 173 5.59 15.02 4.32
N SER A 174 6.19 16.21 4.42
CA SER A 174 6.29 17.17 3.30
C SER A 174 7.20 16.67 2.18
N ASP A 175 8.22 15.89 2.53
CA ASP A 175 9.24 15.40 1.60
C ASP A 175 8.89 14.04 1.00
N LEU A 176 7.70 13.51 1.29
CA LEU A 176 7.29 12.21 0.79
C LEU A 176 6.68 12.30 -0.61
N PRO A 177 6.93 11.29 -1.46
CA PRO A 177 6.37 11.29 -2.80
C PRO A 177 4.84 11.17 -2.75
N ASP A 178 4.18 12.01 -3.53
CA ASP A 178 2.77 11.88 -3.85
C ASP A 178 2.62 11.26 -5.24
N ASP A 179 2.82 9.94 -5.30
CA ASP A 179 2.84 9.19 -6.56
C ASP A 179 1.55 9.37 -7.38
N PHE A 180 0.40 9.55 -6.73
CA PHE A 180 -0.86 9.79 -7.44
C PHE A 180 -0.87 11.17 -8.10
N LEU A 181 -0.43 12.22 -7.40
CA LEU A 181 -0.36 13.56 -7.96
C LEU A 181 0.57 13.61 -9.18
N ASP A 182 1.74 12.97 -9.07
CA ASP A 182 2.71 12.88 -10.16
C ASP A 182 2.14 12.12 -11.36
N HIS A 183 1.50 10.97 -11.11
CA HIS A 183 0.83 10.20 -12.16
C HIS A 183 -0.32 10.97 -12.81
N ALA A 184 -1.20 11.61 -12.02
CA ALA A 184 -2.33 12.37 -12.53
C ALA A 184 -1.87 13.57 -13.39
N ARG A 185 -0.80 14.26 -12.99
CA ARG A 185 -0.17 15.34 -13.78
C ARG A 185 0.38 14.82 -15.10
N GLN A 186 1.02 13.66 -15.09
CA GLN A 186 1.54 13.05 -16.31
C GLN A 186 0.40 12.63 -17.26
N THR A 187 -0.68 12.09 -16.71
CA THR A 187 -1.81 11.54 -17.48
C THR A 187 -2.76 12.61 -18.00
N LEU A 188 -3.02 13.66 -17.22
CA LEU A 188 -4.01 14.72 -17.53
C LEU A 188 -3.36 16.09 -17.77
N GLY A 189 -2.05 16.14 -18.03
CA GLY A 189 -1.30 17.39 -18.17
C GLY A 189 -1.78 18.31 -19.30
N ASP A 190 -2.44 17.74 -20.31
CA ASP A 190 -3.09 18.46 -21.42
C ASP A 190 -4.53 18.91 -21.09
N GLN A 191 -5.07 18.52 -19.93
CA GLN A 191 -6.42 18.83 -19.46
C GLN A 191 -6.39 19.47 -18.05
N PRO A 192 -5.79 20.67 -17.89
CA PRO A 192 -5.51 21.27 -16.58
C PRO A 192 -6.75 21.48 -15.71
N GLU A 193 -7.90 21.84 -16.30
CA GLU A 193 -9.16 21.98 -15.55
C GLU A 193 -9.66 20.64 -15.00
N LYS A 194 -9.52 19.56 -15.77
CA LYS A 194 -9.93 18.21 -15.36
C LYS A 194 -8.99 17.68 -14.26
N LEU A 195 -7.68 17.90 -14.44
CA LEU A 195 -6.68 17.60 -13.42
C LEU A 195 -7.00 18.32 -12.11
N GLN A 196 -7.24 19.64 -12.14
CA GLN A 196 -7.55 20.39 -10.93
C GLN A 196 -8.80 19.83 -10.22
N LYS A 197 -9.88 19.57 -10.97
CA LYS A 197 -11.11 18.98 -10.38
C LYS A 197 -10.87 17.61 -9.78
N LEU A 198 -10.03 16.77 -10.40
CA LEU A 198 -9.66 15.46 -9.85
C LEU A 198 -8.88 15.60 -8.54
N LEU A 199 -7.97 16.57 -8.45
CA LEU A 199 -7.22 16.85 -7.22
C LEU A 199 -8.13 17.40 -6.11
N ASP A 200 -9.05 18.31 -6.44
CA ASP A 200 -10.04 18.81 -5.49
C ASP A 200 -10.96 17.68 -4.96
N LEU A 201 -11.37 16.77 -5.86
CA LEU A 201 -12.10 15.55 -5.48
C LEU A 201 -11.25 14.67 -4.56
N ARG A 202 -9.98 14.45 -4.87
CA ARG A 202 -9.08 13.66 -4.02
C ARG A 202 -8.95 14.24 -2.63
N ASP A 203 -8.86 15.55 -2.46
CA ASP A 203 -8.81 16.20 -1.15
C ASP A 203 -10.11 15.98 -0.35
N THR A 204 -11.25 16.01 -1.05
CA THR A 204 -12.56 15.67 -0.47
C THR A 204 -12.60 14.20 -0.04
N VAL A 205 -12.14 13.28 -0.89
CA VAL A 205 -12.04 11.84 -0.59
C VAL A 205 -11.12 11.62 0.61
N ALA A 206 -9.94 12.22 0.64
CA ALA A 206 -8.98 12.07 1.74
C ALA A 206 -9.58 12.55 3.07
N SER A 207 -10.31 13.67 3.06
CA SER A 207 -11.01 14.19 4.23
C SER A 207 -12.10 13.23 4.71
N TYR A 208 -12.88 12.68 3.78
CA TYR A 208 -13.94 11.71 4.09
C TYR A 208 -13.38 10.37 4.60
N MET A 209 -12.30 9.87 4.00
CA MET A 209 -11.64 8.62 4.37
C MET A 209 -10.90 8.70 5.72
N ALA A 210 -10.56 9.91 6.17
CA ALA A 210 -9.99 10.16 7.49
C ALA A 210 -11.04 10.21 8.61
N MET A 211 -12.33 10.31 8.28
CA MET A 211 -13.41 10.27 9.28
C MET A 211 -13.60 8.85 9.79
N ASP A 212 -13.79 8.73 11.11
CA ASP A 212 -14.19 7.46 11.72
C ASP A 212 -15.56 7.06 11.17
N LEU A 213 -15.70 5.78 10.83
CA LEU A 213 -16.99 5.25 10.41
C LEU A 213 -17.95 5.25 11.61
N PRO A 214 -19.20 5.70 11.42
CA PRO A 214 -20.15 5.82 12.53
C PRO A 214 -20.48 4.44 13.10
N GLY A 215 -20.52 4.37 14.43
CA GLY A 215 -20.84 3.15 15.18
C GLY A 215 -19.73 2.75 16.16
N THR A 216 -20.04 1.78 17.02
CA THR A 216 -19.06 1.19 17.95
C THR A 216 -18.53 -0.16 17.46
N ALA A 217 -19.10 -0.71 16.39
CA ALA A 217 -18.70 -1.96 15.78
C ALA A 217 -17.72 -1.72 14.63
N ALA A 218 -16.88 -2.71 14.34
CA ALA A 218 -16.07 -2.70 13.13
C ALA A 218 -16.99 -2.60 11.89
N PRO A 219 -16.64 -1.78 10.89
CA PRO A 219 -17.43 -1.63 9.68
C PRO A 219 -17.49 -2.94 8.89
N SER A 220 -18.63 -3.25 8.29
CA SER A 220 -18.74 -4.43 7.44
C SER A 220 -17.94 -4.25 6.15
N ILE A 221 -17.52 -5.35 5.54
CA ILE A 221 -16.75 -5.37 4.29
C ILE A 221 -17.58 -4.77 3.15
N GLU A 222 -18.88 -5.01 3.14
CA GLU A 222 -19.82 -4.43 2.19
C GLU A 222 -19.83 -2.90 2.31
N LEU A 223 -19.86 -2.38 3.54
CA LEU A 223 -19.81 -0.94 3.78
C LEU A 223 -18.48 -0.34 3.31
N ILE A 224 -17.35 -0.99 3.61
CA ILE A 224 -16.02 -0.54 3.17
C ILE A 224 -15.95 -0.51 1.64
N ASN A 225 -16.31 -1.60 0.98
CA ASN A 225 -16.28 -1.69 -0.48
C ASN A 225 -17.25 -0.73 -1.14
N ALA A 226 -18.47 -0.57 -0.62
CA ALA A 226 -19.45 0.38 -1.14
C ALA A 226 -18.96 1.82 -1.00
N ARG A 227 -18.33 2.16 0.13
CA ARG A 227 -17.72 3.46 0.37
C ARG A 227 -16.62 3.76 -0.66
N ASN A 228 -15.70 2.82 -0.85
CA ASN A 228 -14.61 2.98 -1.81
C ASN A 228 -15.13 3.12 -3.23
N GLN A 229 -16.08 2.26 -3.63
CA GLN A 229 -16.68 2.30 -4.96
C GLN A 229 -17.37 3.64 -5.20
N HIS A 230 -18.10 4.19 -4.21
CA HIS A 230 -18.75 5.49 -4.36
C HIS A 230 -17.76 6.62 -4.71
N MET A 231 -16.58 6.64 -4.10
CA MET A 231 -15.54 7.63 -4.41
C MET A 231 -14.97 7.44 -5.82
N LEU A 232 -14.86 6.19 -6.27
CA LEU A 232 -14.39 5.86 -7.63
C LEU A 232 -15.44 6.20 -8.69
N ASP A 233 -16.72 6.00 -8.39
CA ASP A 233 -17.83 6.38 -9.27
C ASP A 233 -17.82 7.90 -9.49
N GLN A 234 -17.59 8.70 -8.44
CA GLN A 234 -17.43 10.16 -8.56
C GLN A 234 -16.24 10.55 -9.45
N ALA A 235 -15.11 9.83 -9.34
CA ALA A 235 -13.97 10.07 -10.21
C ALA A 235 -14.25 9.66 -11.66
N ALA A 236 -14.99 8.57 -11.88
CA ALA A 236 -15.41 8.11 -13.20
C ALA A 236 -16.34 9.12 -13.88
N ASP A 237 -17.31 9.65 -13.15
CA ASP A 237 -18.23 10.69 -13.63
C ASP A 237 -17.47 11.97 -14.03
N LEU A 238 -16.46 12.36 -13.25
CA LEU A 238 -15.64 13.54 -13.49
C LEU A 238 -14.72 13.38 -14.71
N LEU A 239 -14.06 12.22 -14.84
CA LEU A 239 -13.04 12.01 -15.87
C LEU A 239 -13.64 11.56 -17.21
N GLY A 240 -14.77 10.85 -17.16
CA GLY A 240 -15.25 10.03 -18.27
C GLY A 240 -14.43 8.74 -18.41
N ALA A 241 -14.97 7.75 -19.12
CA ALA A 241 -14.41 6.40 -19.13
C ALA A 241 -12.95 6.31 -19.62
N VAL A 242 -12.63 7.01 -20.71
CA VAL A 242 -11.29 6.96 -21.32
C VAL A 242 -10.21 7.50 -20.38
N ASP A 243 -10.45 8.65 -19.75
CA ASP A 243 -9.45 9.25 -18.86
C ASP A 243 -9.43 8.60 -17.48
N PHE A 244 -10.57 8.07 -17.02
CA PHE A 244 -10.61 7.23 -15.82
C PHE A 244 -9.71 5.99 -15.99
N GLU A 245 -9.84 5.28 -17.11
CA GLU A 245 -9.03 4.10 -17.36
C GLU A 245 -7.53 4.42 -17.48
N LYS A 246 -7.17 5.55 -18.11
CA LYS A 246 -5.77 6.00 -18.13
C LYS A 246 -5.20 6.32 -16.75
N VAL A 247 -6.00 6.93 -15.87
CA VAL A 247 -5.57 7.35 -14.52
C VAL A 247 -5.53 6.17 -13.54
N PHE A 248 -6.48 5.25 -13.63
CA PHE A 248 -6.65 4.18 -12.65
C PHE A 248 -6.25 2.80 -13.14
N GLY A 249 -5.96 2.65 -14.45
CA GLY A 249 -5.60 1.37 -15.07
C GLY A 249 -6.75 0.37 -15.19
N ILE A 250 -7.99 0.79 -14.92
CA ILE A 250 -9.18 -0.06 -14.94
C ILE A 250 -10.35 0.65 -15.59
N HIS A 251 -11.18 -0.11 -16.32
CA HIS A 251 -12.42 0.42 -16.88
C HIS A 251 -13.42 0.77 -15.75
N PRO A 252 -14.14 1.90 -15.80
CA PRO A 252 -15.03 2.34 -14.71
C PRO A 252 -16.20 1.37 -14.44
N GLU A 253 -16.62 0.57 -15.41
CA GLU A 253 -17.67 -0.45 -15.21
C GLU A 253 -17.18 -1.67 -14.42
N LYS A 254 -15.86 -1.87 -14.31
CA LYS A 254 -15.30 -2.94 -13.48
C LYS A 254 -15.39 -2.52 -12.02
N ARG A 255 -16.34 -3.12 -11.30
CA ARG A 255 -16.44 -2.94 -9.85
C ARG A 255 -15.21 -3.48 -9.14
N VAL A 256 -14.70 -2.70 -8.19
CA VAL A 256 -13.51 -3.05 -7.43
C VAL A 256 -13.93 -3.45 -6.02
N LYS A 257 -13.53 -4.66 -5.61
CA LYS A 257 -13.66 -5.12 -4.22
C LYS A 257 -12.27 -5.10 -3.60
N LEU A 258 -12.00 -4.07 -2.82
CA LEU A 258 -10.69 -3.89 -2.18
C LEU A 258 -10.49 -4.83 -0.99
N VAL A 259 -11.59 -5.20 -0.32
CA VAL A 259 -11.57 -6.08 0.85
C VAL A 259 -12.38 -7.33 0.55
N HIS A 260 -11.78 -8.50 0.77
CA HIS A 260 -12.46 -9.78 0.61
C HIS A 260 -13.02 -10.28 1.96
N PRO A 261 -14.21 -10.92 2.00
CA PRO A 261 -14.79 -11.51 3.21
C PRO A 261 -13.82 -12.33 4.07
N SER A 262 -12.97 -13.14 3.43
CA SER A 262 -11.98 -13.98 4.14
C SER A 262 -10.86 -13.20 4.82
N GLN A 263 -10.71 -11.89 4.59
CA GLN A 263 -9.65 -11.08 5.20
C GLN A 263 -10.00 -10.59 6.62
N LEU A 264 -11.26 -10.74 7.06
CA LEU A 264 -11.69 -10.44 8.44
C LEU A 264 -12.16 -11.68 9.21
N GLU A 265 -12.31 -12.81 8.53
CA GLU A 265 -12.65 -14.08 9.18
C GLU A 265 -11.37 -14.74 9.69
N PRO A 266 -11.28 -15.13 10.97
CA PRO A 266 -10.18 -15.96 11.44
C PRO A 266 -10.19 -17.24 10.61
N THR A 267 -9.07 -17.54 9.93
CA THR A 267 -8.87 -18.80 9.22
C THR A 267 -9.13 -19.95 10.18
N ARG A 268 -10.31 -20.56 10.07
CA ARG A 268 -10.58 -21.86 10.68
C ARG A 268 -9.70 -22.87 9.96
N GLU A 269 -8.70 -23.34 10.69
CA GLU A 269 -7.94 -24.58 10.46
C GLU A 269 -7.30 -24.73 9.08
N GLN A 270 -5.97 -24.56 9.02
CA GLN A 270 -5.16 -25.48 8.24
C GLN A 270 -4.37 -26.34 9.23
N LYS A 271 -4.79 -27.60 9.32
CA LYS A 271 -4.04 -28.70 9.96
C LYS A 271 -2.89 -29.13 9.09
#